data_AF-A0A1Z9DWA7-F1
#
_entry.id   AF-A0A1Z9DWA7-F1
#
_cell.length_a   1.000
_cell.length_b   1.000
_cell.length_c   1.000
_cell.angle_alpha   90.00
_cell.angle_beta   90.00
_cell.angle_gamma   90.00
#
_symmetry.space_group_name_H-M   'P 1'
#
loop_
_entity.id
_entity.type
_entity.pdbx_description
1 polymer ?
#
loop_
_entity_poly.entity_id
_entity_poly.type
_entity_poly.pdbx_seq_one_letter_code
_entity_poly.pdbx_strand_id
1 'polypeptide(L)'
;MGGYLGEAGYIQPFVGFVIGMAGWIYILFEIFSGEAGTMAAKAGNKAMSTAFSAMRIIVTIGWAIYPLGYVFGYLTGGVDANALNIIYNLADFVNKIAFGLVIWAAAMQNTRLSSR
;
A
#
# COMPACT_ATOMS: atom_id res chain seq x y z
N MET A 1 6.80 10.55 -5.44
CA MET A 1 7.24 11.87 -5.94
C MET A 1 6.11 12.66 -6.58
N GLY A 2 5.39 12.11 -7.57
CA GLY A 2 4.29 12.82 -8.25
C GLY A 2 3.26 13.49 -7.34
N GLY A 3 2.66 12.73 -6.42
CA GLY A 3 1.64 13.25 -5.49
C GLY A 3 2.11 14.48 -4.71
N TYR A 4 3.21 14.37 -3.99
CA TYR A 4 3.81 15.49 -3.24
C TYR A 4 4.06 16.73 -4.10
N LEU A 5 4.60 16.57 -5.32
CA LEU A 5 4.87 17.71 -6.19
C LEU A 5 3.58 18.42 -6.62
N GLY A 6 2.49 17.68 -6.82
CA GLY A 6 1.18 18.27 -7.11
C GLY A 6 0.52 18.91 -5.88
N GLU A 7 0.69 18.33 -4.68
CA GLU A 7 0.20 18.91 -3.41
C GLU A 7 0.92 20.22 -3.05
N ALA A 8 2.24 20.27 -3.25
CA ALA A 8 3.07 21.43 -2.97
C ALA A 8 2.95 22.53 -4.06
N GLY A 9 2.20 22.30 -5.13
CA GLY A 9 2.01 23.25 -6.22
C GLY A 9 3.21 23.42 -7.16
N TYR A 10 4.21 22.52 -7.10
CA TYR A 10 5.35 22.53 -8.01
C TYR A 10 4.98 22.07 -9.42
N ILE A 11 3.94 21.23 -9.54
CA ILE A 11 3.33 20.82 -10.81
C ILE A 11 1.80 20.85 -10.69
N GLN A 12 1.11 20.78 -11.83
CA GLN A 12 -0.35 20.72 -11.82
C GLN A 12 -0.84 19.46 -11.06
N PRO A 13 -1.82 19.57 -10.14
CA PRO A 13 -2.23 18.46 -9.27
C PRO A 13 -2.64 17.17 -10.00
N PHE A 14 -3.33 17.28 -11.14
CA PHE A 14 -3.73 16.13 -11.92
C PHE A 14 -2.52 15.42 -12.56
N VAL A 15 -1.50 16.16 -13.01
CA VAL A 15 -0.22 15.57 -13.45
C VAL A 15 0.47 14.84 -12.28
N GLY A 16 0.50 15.45 -11.09
CA GLY A 16 1.03 14.82 -9.88
C GLY A 16 0.32 13.52 -9.51
N PHE A 17 -1.01 13.53 -9.62
CA PHE A 17 -1.86 12.34 -9.43
C PHE A 17 -1.54 11.23 -10.41
N VAL A 18 -1.45 11.51 -11.72
CA VAL A 18 -1.14 10.51 -12.75
C VAL A 18 0.22 9.86 -12.51
N ILE A 19 1.24 10.65 -12.16
CA ILE A 19 2.57 10.10 -11.82
C ILE A 19 2.49 9.21 -10.56
N GLY A 20 1.74 9.63 -9.54
CA GLY A 20 1.52 8.82 -8.33
C GLY A 20 0.84 7.49 -8.64
N MET A 21 -0.21 7.52 -9.45
CA MET A 21 -0.96 6.34 -9.88
C MET A 21 -0.10 5.39 -10.72
N ALA A 22 0.72 5.91 -11.64
CA ALA A 22 1.64 5.09 -12.43
C ALA A 22 2.61 4.30 -11.54
N GLY A 23 3.17 4.96 -10.51
CA GLY A 23 4.04 4.30 -9.53
C GLY A 23 3.31 3.22 -8.72
N TRP A 24 2.09 3.49 -8.27
CA TRP A 24 1.31 2.51 -7.51
C TRP A 24 0.90 1.30 -8.36
N ILE A 25 0.43 1.53 -9.60
CA ILE A 25 0.11 0.45 -10.55
C ILE A 25 1.34 -0.40 -10.85
N TYR A 26 2.52 0.21 -10.99
CA TYR A 26 3.77 -0.53 -11.16
C TYR A 26 4.09 -1.44 -9.97
N ILE A 27 3.91 -0.94 -8.74
CA ILE A 27 4.08 -1.77 -7.52
C ILE A 27 3.08 -2.93 -7.52
N LEU A 28 1.81 -2.68 -7.85
CA LEU A 28 0.80 -3.74 -7.97
C LEU A 28 1.21 -4.78 -9.01
N PHE A 29 1.69 -4.34 -10.18
CA PHE A 29 2.22 -5.23 -11.19
C PHE A 29 3.34 -6.12 -10.62
N GLU A 30 4.35 -5.53 -9.95
CA GLU A 30 5.49 -6.28 -9.40
C GLU A 30 5.07 -7.35 -8.38
N ILE A 31 4.17 -7.01 -7.45
CA ILE A 31 3.76 -7.95 -6.40
C ILE A 31 2.79 -9.03 -6.90
N PHE A 32 2.04 -8.80 -7.98
CA PHE A 32 1.11 -9.81 -8.52
C PHE A 32 1.72 -10.64 -9.65
N SER A 33 2.35 -10.00 -10.61
CA SER A 33 2.76 -10.60 -11.89
C SER A 33 4.24 -10.39 -12.22
N GLY A 34 4.92 -9.46 -11.57
CA GLY A 34 6.33 -9.21 -11.77
C GLY A 34 7.24 -10.10 -10.93
N GLU A 35 8.44 -9.59 -10.67
CA GLU A 35 9.53 -10.37 -10.09
C GLU A 35 9.20 -10.78 -8.66
N ALA A 36 8.71 -9.84 -7.84
CA ALA A 36 8.37 -10.10 -6.46
C ALA A 36 7.30 -11.18 -6.31
N GLY A 37 6.23 -11.12 -7.12
CA GLY A 37 5.18 -12.14 -7.14
C GLY A 37 5.70 -13.52 -7.56
N THR A 38 6.58 -13.55 -8.56
CA THR A 38 7.20 -14.79 -9.05
C THR A 38 8.13 -15.43 -8.02
N MET A 39 8.95 -14.62 -7.35
CA MET A 39 9.83 -15.09 -6.26
C MET A 39 9.03 -15.65 -5.09
N ALA A 40 7.95 -14.97 -4.70
CA ALA A 40 7.07 -15.43 -3.63
C ALA A 40 6.44 -16.79 -3.93
N ALA A 41 6.03 -17.03 -5.19
CA ALA A 41 5.49 -18.31 -5.62
C ALA A 41 6.53 -19.45 -5.55
N LYS A 42 7.82 -19.13 -5.76
CA LYS A 42 8.93 -20.10 -5.70
C LYS A 42 9.44 -20.38 -4.28
N ALA A 43 9.13 -19.53 -3.30
CA ALA A 43 9.69 -19.61 -1.95
C ALA A 43 9.29 -20.86 -1.16
N GLY A 44 8.23 -21.59 -1.56
CA GLY A 44 7.83 -22.89 -0.99
C GLY A 44 7.36 -22.88 0.48
N ASN A 45 7.41 -21.75 1.18
CA ASN A 45 7.05 -21.63 2.59
C ASN A 45 5.61 -21.11 2.76
N LYS A 46 4.77 -21.90 3.43
CA LYS A 46 3.36 -21.55 3.70
C LYS A 46 3.21 -20.26 4.52
N ALA A 47 4.08 -20.03 5.49
CA ALA A 47 4.05 -18.81 6.31
C ALA A 47 4.40 -17.59 5.45
N MET A 48 5.41 -17.70 4.59
CA MET A 48 5.79 -16.67 3.63
C MET A 48 4.65 -16.37 2.65
N SER A 49 4.04 -17.40 2.06
CA SER A 49 2.93 -17.26 1.12
C SER A 49 1.71 -16.56 1.74
N THR A 50 1.42 -16.87 3.01
CA THR A 50 0.36 -16.20 3.78
C THR A 50 0.68 -14.72 3.99
N ALA A 51 1.89 -14.39 4.46
CA ALA A 51 2.31 -13.01 4.63
C ALA A 51 2.28 -12.22 3.31
N PHE A 52 2.78 -12.81 2.24
CA PHE A 52 2.82 -12.16 0.92
C PHE A 52 1.42 -11.92 0.36
N SER A 53 0.49 -12.86 0.56
CA SER A 53 -0.91 -12.71 0.16
C SER A 53 -1.61 -11.60 0.95
N ALA A 54 -1.37 -11.51 2.25
CA ALA A 54 -1.90 -10.43 3.08
C ALA A 54 -1.28 -9.06 2.71
N MET A 55 0.02 -9.01 2.40
CA MET A 55 0.68 -7.82 1.88
C MET A 55 0.02 -7.33 0.57
N ARG A 56 -0.30 -8.24 -0.37
CA ARG A 56 -1.01 -7.88 -1.61
C ARG A 56 -2.34 -7.18 -1.32
N ILE A 57 -3.11 -7.67 -0.34
CA ILE A 57 -4.38 -7.05 0.07
C ILE A 57 -4.14 -5.64 0.63
N ILE A 58 -3.15 -5.46 1.50
CA ILE A 58 -2.83 -4.15 2.11
C ILE A 58 -2.41 -3.14 1.03
N VAL A 59 -1.51 -3.54 0.11
CA VAL A 59 -1.02 -2.64 -0.95
C VAL A 59 -2.11 -2.35 -2.00
N THR A 60 -3.11 -3.21 -2.15
CA THR A 60 -4.21 -2.99 -3.11
C THR A 60 -5.35 -2.19 -2.49
N ILE A 61 -5.88 -2.63 -1.34
CA ILE A 61 -7.09 -2.04 -0.74
C ILE A 61 -6.69 -0.94 0.24
N GLY A 62 -5.73 -1.24 1.12
CA GLY A 62 -5.29 -0.31 2.15
C GLY A 62 -4.68 0.95 1.57
N TRP A 63 -3.85 0.82 0.54
CA TRP A 63 -3.21 1.97 -0.11
C TRP A 63 -4.15 2.74 -1.04
N ALA A 64 -5.27 2.18 -1.47
CA ALA A 64 -6.24 2.89 -2.32
C ALA A 64 -6.83 4.14 -1.63
N ILE A 65 -6.76 4.19 -0.29
CA ILE A 65 -7.20 5.36 0.48
C ILE A 65 -6.36 6.60 0.13
N TYR A 66 -5.07 6.43 -0.20
CA TYR A 66 -4.20 7.56 -0.51
C TYR A 66 -4.57 8.32 -1.81
N PRO A 67 -4.67 7.66 -2.98
CA PRO A 67 -5.10 8.35 -4.19
C PRO A 67 -6.55 8.87 -4.10
N LEU A 68 -7.43 8.20 -3.36
CA LEU A 68 -8.78 8.72 -3.10
C LEU A 68 -8.73 10.03 -2.32
N GLY A 69 -7.97 10.09 -1.23
CA GLY A 69 -7.75 11.31 -0.47
C GLY A 69 -7.16 12.43 -1.35
N TYR A 70 -6.23 12.09 -2.25
CA TYR A 70 -5.67 13.05 -3.20
C TYR A 70 -6.74 13.66 -4.12
N VAL A 71 -7.59 12.82 -4.72
CA VAL A 71 -8.68 13.26 -5.61
C VAL A 71 -9.63 14.19 -4.86
N PHE A 72 -10.07 13.78 -3.68
CA PHE A 72 -11.04 14.53 -2.89
C PHE A 72 -10.51 15.86 -2.34
N GLY A 73 -9.23 15.90 -1.97
CA GLY A 73 -8.58 17.11 -1.45
C GLY A 73 -8.15 18.10 -2.53
N TYR A 74 -7.68 17.62 -3.68
CA TYR A 74 -6.95 18.48 -4.64
C TYR A 74 -7.54 18.52 -6.05
N LEU A 75 -8.37 17.55 -6.45
CA LEU A 75 -8.91 17.47 -7.82
C LEU A 75 -10.39 17.82 -7.91
N THR A 76 -11.19 17.42 -6.93
CA THR A 76 -12.64 17.68 -6.93
C THR A 76 -13.06 18.78 -5.95
N GLY A 77 -12.13 19.29 -5.13
CA GLY A 77 -12.36 20.37 -4.17
C GLY A 77 -13.48 20.09 -3.16
N GLY A 78 -13.71 18.81 -2.83
CA GLY A 78 -14.98 18.37 -2.23
C GLY A 78 -14.94 17.97 -0.76
N VAL A 79 -13.75 17.91 -0.13
CA VAL A 79 -13.62 17.38 1.23
C VAL A 79 -12.79 18.31 2.12
N ASP A 80 -13.32 18.59 3.30
CA ASP A 80 -12.64 19.34 4.38
C ASP A 80 -11.28 18.71 4.70
N ALA A 81 -10.23 19.53 4.75
CA ALA A 81 -8.87 19.11 5.09
C ALA A 81 -8.81 18.34 6.43
N ASN A 82 -9.67 18.67 7.40
CA ASN A 82 -9.74 17.94 8.66
C ASN A 82 -10.25 16.50 8.47
N ALA A 83 -11.29 16.32 7.65
CA ALA A 83 -11.81 14.98 7.33
C ALA A 83 -10.78 14.16 6.55
N LEU A 84 -10.06 14.79 5.62
CA LEU A 84 -8.97 14.16 4.87
C LEU A 84 -7.88 13.62 5.81
N ASN A 85 -7.43 14.44 6.77
CA ASN A 85 -6.41 14.06 7.75
C ASN A 85 -6.87 12.92 8.66
N ILE A 86 -8.14 12.90 9.09
CA ILE A 86 -8.69 11.79 9.89
C ILE A 86 -8.66 10.49 9.09
N ILE A 87 -9.09 10.53 7.82
CA ILE A 87 -9.09 9.35 6.94
C ILE A 87 -7.66 8.85 6.71
N TYR A 88 -6.71 9.73 6.46
CA TYR A 88 -5.30 9.35 6.29
C TYR A 88 -4.71 8.74 7.55
N ASN A 89 -4.96 9.33 8.72
CA ASN A 89 -4.46 8.80 9.99
C ASN A 89 -5.06 7.42 10.31
N LEU A 90 -6.36 7.22 10.03
CA LEU A 90 -7.00 5.92 10.19
C LEU A 90 -6.43 4.90 9.19
N ALA A 91 -6.22 5.30 7.93
CA ALA A 91 -5.60 4.47 6.92
C ALA A 91 -4.18 4.05 7.34
N ASP A 92 -3.38 4.99 7.82
CA ASP A 92 -2.03 4.74 8.32
C ASP A 92 -2.04 3.80 9.53
N PHE A 93 -2.94 4.04 10.49
CA PHE A 93 -3.11 3.19 11.66
C PHE A 93 -3.41 1.75 11.24
N VAL A 94 -4.38 1.55 10.35
CA VAL A 94 -4.75 0.21 9.86
C VAL A 94 -3.63 -0.39 9.02
N ASN A 95 -3.11 0.32 8.02
CA ASN A 95 -2.13 -0.22 7.07
C ASN A 95 -0.81 -0.57 7.75
N LYS A 96 -0.30 0.28 8.66
CA LYS A 96 0.98 0.04 9.32
C LYS A 96 0.87 -1.06 10.38
N ILE A 97 -0.20 -1.06 11.17
CA ILE A 97 -0.40 -2.07 12.22
C ILE A 97 -0.73 -3.43 11.59
N ALA A 98 -1.66 -3.48 10.63
CA ALA A 98 -2.00 -4.73 9.95
C ALA A 98 -0.78 -5.32 9.23
N PHE A 99 0.01 -4.48 8.56
CA PHE A 99 1.26 -4.92 7.94
C PHE A 99 2.23 -5.52 8.96
N GLY A 100 2.48 -4.82 10.08
CA GLY A 100 3.34 -5.33 11.15
C GLY A 100 2.86 -6.65 11.75
N LEU A 101 1.56 -6.76 12.05
CA LEU A 101 0.94 -7.96 12.60
C LEU A 101 1.01 -9.16 11.64
N VAL A 102 0.81 -8.93 10.34
CA VAL A 102 0.93 -9.96 9.30
C VAL A 102 2.35 -10.52 9.25
N ILE A 103 3.37 -9.64 9.23
CA ILE A 103 4.77 -10.07 9.20
C ILE A 103 5.14 -10.81 10.49
N TRP A 104 4.75 -10.28 11.66
CA TRP A 104 4.99 -10.93 12.94
C TRP A 104 4.35 -12.33 13.01
N ALA A 105 3.08 -12.45 12.60
CA ALA A 105 2.37 -13.72 12.61
C ALA A 105 3.04 -14.76 11.71
N ALA A 106 3.49 -14.37 10.51
CA ALA A 106 4.22 -15.25 9.62
C ALA A 106 5.60 -15.65 10.17
N ALA A 107 6.34 -14.72 10.76
CA ALA A 107 7.61 -15.01 11.41
C ALA A 107 7.46 -16.02 12.55
N MET A 108 6.46 -15.84 13.43
CA MET A 108 6.18 -16.75 14.53
C MET A 108 5.78 -18.15 14.06
N GLN A 109 5.00 -18.26 12.98
CA GLN A 109 4.67 -19.56 12.38
C GLN A 109 5.91 -20.27 11.84
N ASN A 110 6.83 -19.52 11.20
CA ASN A 110 8.05 -20.08 10.65
C ASN A 110 9.00 -20.58 11.76
N THR A 111 9.17 -19.81 12.84
CA THR A 111 10.00 -20.19 13.99
C THR A 111 9.50 -21.48 14.65
N ARG A 112 8.18 -21.61 14.85
CA ARG A 112 7.57 -22.82 15.44
C ARG A 112 7.74 -24.08 14.58
N LEU A 113 7.84 -23.93 13.26
CA LEU A 113 8.09 -25.05 12.35
C LEU A 113 9.57 -25.47 12.36
N SER A 114 10.50 -24.52 12.50
CA SER A 114 11.94 -24.80 12.58
C SER A 114 12.38 -25.44 13.91
N SER A 115 11.58 -25.30 14.97
CA SER A 115 11.86 -25.87 16.29
C SER A 115 11.30 -27.28 16.52
N ARG A 116 10.78 -27.93 15.47
CA ARG A 116 10.28 -29.32 15.47
C ARG A 116 11.19 -30.17 14.60
#